data_AF-A0A3M7SDY4-F1
#
_entry.id   AF-A0A3M7SDY4-F1
#
_cell.length_a   1.000
_cell.length_b   1.000
_cell.length_c   1.000
_cell.angle_alpha   90.00
_cell.angle_beta   90.00
_cell.angle_gamma   90.00
#
_symmetry.space_group_name_H-M   'P 1'
#
loop_
_entity.id
_entity.type
_entity.pdbx_description
1 polymer ?
#
loop_
_entity_poly.entity_id
_entity_poly.type
_entity_poly.pdbx_seq_one_letter_code
_entity_poly.pdbx_strand_id
1 'polypeptide(L)'
;MKAFSLLLKYVRQELSKSKKPKRTEEPTENNNVIDSNNTAIQELYELTQRKFLRQLIQISNQVSTSRLYPRLLCIDFIDEEKISKLKFIKRLRNVAATVEPEDMNYARAESLEENSASSKLIPCIRPMCEHEESWHFSDCIVILPELLSSYCPFLVRIISILRNGSSSNELGVFLSEQGNNLFNDMKEKSQGESLDMGDSYHSFRSFFISEFENDGYYSLSWLGGNSISNPLGLENCELRNGKILWMCKKHIEETDAEILSDQDNFTSNQIEQEKNNLIEELDESFLKDRERETERGVHGVHGVLQNKTCFSYIKVVGIENWTRKQNMSTEISNH
;
A
#
# COMPACT_ATOMS: atom_id res chain seq x y z
N MET A 1 19.71 -6.95 -10.50
CA MET A 1 19.38 -7.93 -9.44
C MET A 1 20.58 -8.51 -8.67
N LYS A 2 21.71 -8.90 -9.30
CA LYS A 2 22.87 -9.53 -8.59
C LYS A 2 23.53 -8.70 -7.49
N ALA A 3 23.56 -7.36 -7.61
CA ALA A 3 24.18 -6.50 -6.61
C ALA A 3 23.44 -6.48 -5.26
N PHE A 4 22.11 -6.56 -5.29
CA PHE A 4 21.26 -6.50 -4.10
C PHE A 4 21.33 -7.81 -3.29
N SER A 5 21.32 -8.95 -3.97
CA SER A 5 21.50 -10.26 -3.32
C SER A 5 22.91 -10.42 -2.73
N LEU A 6 23.93 -9.87 -3.37
CA LEU A 6 25.29 -9.81 -2.83
C LEU A 6 25.34 -8.97 -1.54
N LEU A 7 24.69 -7.81 -1.53
CA LEU A 7 24.62 -6.91 -0.37
C LEU A 7 23.98 -7.60 0.84
N LEU A 8 22.80 -8.22 0.66
CA LEU A 8 22.11 -8.95 1.72
C LEU A 8 22.91 -10.17 2.23
N LYS A 9 23.70 -10.80 1.35
CA LYS A 9 24.59 -11.90 1.74
C LYS A 9 25.71 -11.41 2.68
N TYR A 10 26.30 -10.25 2.39
CA TYR A 10 27.30 -9.64 3.28
C TYR A 10 26.71 -9.27 4.64
N VAL A 11 25.52 -8.66 4.66
CA VAL A 11 24.78 -8.35 5.91
C VAL A 11 24.58 -9.60 6.76
N ARG A 12 24.13 -10.71 6.15
CA ARG A 12 23.94 -12.00 6.85
C ARG A 12 25.24 -12.61 7.39
N GLN A 13 26.34 -12.49 6.65
CA GLN A 13 27.64 -13.03 7.05
C GLN A 13 28.20 -12.31 8.27
N GLU A 14 28.02 -11.00 8.37
CA GLU A 14 28.49 -10.23 9.53
C GLU A 14 27.57 -10.42 10.74
N LEU A 15 26.24 -10.41 10.57
CA LEU A 15 25.28 -10.66 11.65
C LEU A 15 25.37 -12.07 12.27
N SER A 16 25.90 -13.05 11.54
CA SER A 16 26.11 -14.41 12.06
C SER A 16 27.43 -14.56 12.83
N LYS A 17 28.40 -13.67 12.61
CA LYS A 17 29.65 -13.63 13.39
C LYS A 17 29.43 -13.03 14.78
N SER A 18 28.50 -12.09 14.92
CA SER A 18 28.19 -11.44 16.20
C SER A 18 27.37 -12.30 17.18
N LYS A 19 26.65 -13.35 16.71
CA LYS A 19 25.83 -14.23 17.55
C LYS A 19 26.55 -15.40 18.22
N LYS A 20 27.86 -15.59 18.02
CA LYS A 20 28.59 -16.67 18.71
C LYS A 20 28.85 -16.29 20.17
N PRO A 21 28.42 -17.09 21.16
CA PRO A 21 28.74 -16.84 22.56
C PRO A 21 30.23 -17.09 22.78
N LYS A 22 31.02 -16.01 22.90
CA LYS A 22 32.41 -16.08 23.36
C LYS A 22 32.41 -16.43 24.85
N ARG A 23 32.69 -17.69 25.17
CA ARG A 23 33.28 -18.04 26.47
C ARG A 23 34.73 -17.56 26.47
N THR A 24 35.06 -16.84 27.55
CA THR A 24 36.37 -16.62 28.15
C THR A 24 37.25 -15.47 27.59
N GLU A 25 37.33 -14.41 28.43
CA GLU A 25 38.48 -13.55 28.80
C GLU A 25 39.12 -12.58 27.76
N GLU A 26 38.78 -11.29 27.89
CA GLU A 26 39.66 -10.12 28.19
C GLU A 26 39.01 -8.80 27.68
N PRO A 27 38.89 -7.72 28.50
CA PRO A 27 38.16 -6.52 28.13
C PRO A 27 39.10 -5.37 27.74
N THR A 28 38.91 -4.75 26.56
CA THR A 28 38.69 -3.28 26.37
C THR A 28 38.87 -2.77 24.93
N GLU A 29 39.54 -3.47 24.00
CA GLU A 29 39.65 -2.99 22.60
C GLU A 29 38.57 -3.53 21.64
N ASN A 30 37.95 -4.66 21.97
CA ASN A 30 36.95 -5.29 21.09
C ASN A 30 35.60 -4.55 21.06
N ASN A 31 35.25 -3.78 22.10
CA ASN A 31 33.94 -3.14 22.17
C ASN A 31 33.80 -2.04 21.10
N ASN A 32 34.83 -1.22 20.89
CA ASN A 32 34.82 -0.18 19.86
C ASN A 32 34.72 -0.74 18.43
N VAL A 33 35.26 -1.94 18.17
CA VAL A 33 35.18 -2.62 16.86
C VAL A 33 33.82 -3.28 16.66
N ILE A 34 33.21 -3.82 17.72
CA ILE A 34 31.86 -4.39 17.67
C ILE A 34 30.84 -3.27 17.44
N ASP A 35 30.98 -2.15 18.14
CA ASP A 35 30.07 -1.00 18.03
C ASP A 35 30.17 -0.33 16.66
N SER A 36 31.39 -0.14 16.12
CA SER A 36 31.55 0.42 14.76
C SER A 36 30.96 -0.48 13.67
N ASN A 37 31.10 -1.80 13.82
CA ASN A 37 30.49 -2.76 12.90
C ASN A 37 28.95 -2.76 12.99
N ASN A 38 28.40 -2.67 14.20
CA ASN A 38 26.96 -2.58 14.40
C ASN A 38 26.38 -1.32 13.76
N THR A 39 27.03 -0.17 13.92
CA THR A 39 26.65 1.08 13.26
C THR A 39 26.72 0.97 11.75
N ALA A 40 27.80 0.40 11.19
CA ALA A 40 27.93 0.21 9.74
C ALA A 40 26.83 -0.72 9.18
N ILE A 41 26.43 -1.75 9.92
CA ILE A 41 25.33 -2.65 9.54
C ILE A 41 23.99 -1.89 9.54
N GLN A 42 23.75 -1.09 10.57
CA GLN A 42 22.54 -0.28 10.68
C GLN A 42 22.44 0.75 9.53
N GLU A 43 23.53 1.48 9.24
CA GLU A 43 23.58 2.41 8.11
C GLU A 43 23.33 1.71 6.77
N LEU A 44 23.90 0.51 6.58
CA LEU A 44 23.69 -0.27 5.36
C LEU A 44 22.24 -0.76 5.24
N TYR A 45 21.62 -1.11 6.36
CA TYR A 45 20.22 -1.50 6.43
C TYR A 45 19.31 -0.32 6.05
N GLU A 46 19.49 0.85 6.67
CA GLU A 46 18.74 2.07 6.37
C GLU A 46 18.92 2.50 4.91
N LEU A 47 20.15 2.42 4.38
CA LEU A 47 20.41 2.70 2.97
C LEU A 47 19.65 1.73 2.04
N THR A 48 19.54 0.47 2.43
CA THR A 48 18.80 -0.57 1.70
C THR A 48 17.30 -0.26 1.72
N GLN A 49 16.75 0.10 2.88
CA GLN A 49 15.36 0.53 3.04
C GLN A 49 15.07 1.75 2.17
N ARG A 50 15.86 2.82 2.29
CA ARG A 50 15.72 4.06 1.51
C ARG A 50 15.76 3.80 0.00
N LYS A 51 16.69 2.97 -0.48
CA LYS A 51 16.75 2.59 -1.90
C LYS A 51 15.54 1.80 -2.34
N PHE A 52 15.04 0.89 -1.51
CA PHE A 52 13.85 0.11 -1.82
C PHE A 52 12.60 0.98 -1.88
N LEU A 53 12.38 1.84 -0.88
CA LEU A 53 11.25 2.76 -0.85
C LEU A 53 11.25 3.70 -2.07
N ARG A 54 12.40 4.26 -2.45
CA ARG A 54 12.52 5.07 -3.68
C ARG A 54 12.09 4.30 -4.92
N GLN A 55 12.44 3.01 -5.02
CA GLN A 55 11.97 2.16 -6.13
C GLN A 55 10.45 1.98 -6.09
N LEU A 56 9.86 1.73 -4.91
CA LEU A 56 8.40 1.62 -4.79
C LEU A 56 7.68 2.91 -5.16
N ILE A 57 8.21 4.07 -4.76
CA ILE A 57 7.67 5.38 -5.14
C ILE A 57 7.68 5.55 -6.66
N GLN A 58 8.80 5.22 -7.30
CA GLN A 58 8.93 5.30 -8.76
C GLN A 58 7.95 4.38 -9.47
N ILE A 59 7.81 3.14 -9.02
CA ILE A 59 6.91 2.15 -9.60
C ILE A 59 5.45 2.57 -9.37
N SER A 60 5.07 2.94 -8.14
CA SER A 60 3.71 3.34 -7.82
C SER A 60 3.25 4.56 -8.61
N ASN A 61 4.16 5.48 -8.96
CA ASN A 61 3.82 6.67 -9.76
C ASN A 61 3.55 6.35 -11.23
N GLN A 62 3.87 5.14 -11.72
CA GLN A 62 3.57 4.72 -13.09
C GLN A 62 2.10 4.32 -13.27
N VAL A 63 1.42 3.97 -12.19
CA VAL A 63 0.01 3.58 -12.19
C VAL A 63 -0.76 4.56 -11.33
N SER A 64 -1.51 5.45 -11.96
CA SER A 64 -2.40 6.37 -11.27
C SER A 64 -3.52 5.60 -10.58
N THR A 65 -3.71 5.87 -9.29
CA THR A 65 -4.88 5.44 -8.53
C THR A 65 -5.72 6.67 -8.23
N SER A 66 -7.05 6.51 -8.17
CA SER A 66 -7.96 7.62 -7.86
C SER A 66 -7.65 8.24 -6.50
N ARG A 67 -7.21 7.44 -5.53
CA ARG A 67 -6.81 7.88 -4.19
C ARG A 67 -5.35 7.56 -3.91
N LEU A 68 -4.79 8.27 -2.93
CA LEU A 68 -3.47 7.97 -2.40
C LEU A 68 -3.59 6.81 -1.41
N TYR A 69 -2.63 5.89 -1.48
CA TYR A 69 -2.54 4.74 -0.59
C TYR A 69 -1.08 4.50 -0.20
N PRO A 70 -0.82 3.95 1.01
CA PRO A 70 0.51 3.48 1.38
C PRO A 70 1.13 2.62 0.28
N ARG A 71 2.41 2.84 0.05
CA ARG A 71 3.23 2.15 -0.95
C ARG A 71 3.99 1.01 -0.29
N LEU A 72 4.41 1.19 0.96
CA LEU A 72 5.12 0.16 1.69
C LEU A 72 4.14 -0.83 2.34
N LEU A 73 4.04 -2.02 1.75
CA LEU A 73 3.18 -3.11 2.21
C LEU A 73 4.03 -4.36 2.48
N CYS A 74 3.67 -5.13 3.51
CA CYS A 74 4.30 -6.42 3.80
C CYS A 74 3.26 -7.50 4.06
N ILE A 75 3.71 -8.76 4.07
CA ILE A 75 2.91 -9.90 4.51
C ILE A 75 3.30 -10.28 5.95
N ASP A 76 2.31 -10.59 6.77
CA ASP A 76 2.46 -11.02 8.16
C ASP A 76 1.38 -12.08 8.49
N PHE A 77 1.26 -12.44 9.77
CA PHE A 77 0.21 -13.32 10.26
C PHE A 77 -0.62 -12.65 11.35
N ILE A 78 -1.87 -13.05 11.41
CA ILE A 78 -2.74 -12.80 12.54
C ILE A 78 -3.41 -14.10 12.98
N ASP A 79 -3.60 -14.23 14.29
CA ASP A 79 -4.38 -15.32 14.89
C ASP A 79 -5.85 -15.24 14.48
N GLU A 80 -6.41 -16.36 14.00
CA GLU A 80 -7.82 -16.51 13.64
C GLU A 80 -8.78 -16.16 14.80
N GLU A 81 -8.39 -16.43 16.04
CA GLU A 81 -9.17 -16.04 17.22
C GLU A 81 -9.24 -14.51 17.37
N LYS A 82 -8.13 -13.82 17.09
CA LYS A 82 -8.07 -12.34 17.11
C LYS A 82 -8.96 -11.76 16.00
N ILE A 83 -8.93 -12.33 14.79
CA ILE A 83 -9.82 -11.89 13.69
C ILE A 83 -11.29 -12.04 14.07
N SER A 84 -11.65 -13.15 14.72
CA SER A 84 -13.04 -13.42 15.12
C SER A 84 -13.57 -12.36 16.09
N LYS A 85 -12.72 -11.85 16.98
CA LYS A 85 -13.03 -10.73 17.88
C LYS A 85 -13.17 -9.40 17.12
N LEU A 86 -12.37 -9.19 16.06
CA LEU A 86 -12.46 -7.99 15.22
C LEU A 86 -13.75 -7.93 14.38
N LYS A 87 -14.24 -9.08 13.88
CA LYS A 87 -15.50 -9.18 13.10
C LYS A 87 -16.73 -8.69 13.87
N PHE A 88 -16.74 -8.82 15.20
CA PHE A 88 -17.85 -8.38 16.04
C PHE A 88 -18.06 -6.85 15.94
N ILE A 89 -17.01 -6.08 15.67
CA ILE A 89 -17.02 -4.62 15.66
C ILE A 89 -17.61 -4.05 14.36
N LYS A 90 -17.47 -4.74 13.22
CA LYS A 90 -18.09 -4.31 11.94
C LYS A 90 -19.62 -4.23 12.03
N ARG A 91 -20.26 -5.02 12.91
CA ARG A 91 -21.72 -4.94 13.15
C ARG A 91 -22.14 -3.74 14.00
N LEU A 92 -21.28 -3.23 14.89
CA LEU A 92 -21.59 -2.05 15.70
C LEU A 92 -21.70 -0.77 14.85
N ARG A 93 -20.95 -0.68 13.74
CA ARG A 93 -21.03 0.43 12.78
C ARG A 93 -22.43 0.56 12.13
N ASN A 94 -23.17 -0.54 12.00
CA ASN A 94 -24.51 -0.54 11.41
C ASN A 94 -25.63 -0.25 12.43
N VAL A 95 -25.32 -0.25 13.74
CA VAL A 95 -26.31 0.00 14.80
C VAL A 95 -26.11 1.37 15.46
N ALA A 96 -24.89 1.90 15.44
CA ALA A 96 -24.55 3.20 16.03
C ALA A 96 -25.11 4.43 15.27
N ALA A 97 -25.92 4.24 14.23
CA ALA A 97 -26.61 5.34 13.54
C ALA A 97 -27.99 5.69 14.13
N THR A 98 -28.52 4.97 15.14
CA THR A 98 -29.88 5.23 15.67
C THR A 98 -30.12 4.92 17.15
N VAL A 99 -29.12 4.87 18.02
CA VAL A 99 -29.38 4.63 19.46
C VAL A 99 -28.56 5.56 20.34
N GLU A 100 -29.28 6.43 21.05
CA GLU A 100 -28.83 7.26 22.16
C GLU A 100 -28.11 6.42 23.23
N PRO A 101 -27.12 6.98 23.94
CA PRO A 101 -26.27 6.24 24.85
C PRO A 101 -26.98 6.00 26.19
N GLU A 102 -27.56 4.82 26.39
CA GLU A 102 -27.91 4.34 27.73
C GLU A 102 -26.90 3.26 28.19
N ASP A 103 -26.12 3.66 29.20
CA ASP A 103 -25.37 2.88 30.19
C ASP A 103 -25.11 1.39 29.89
N MET A 104 -24.00 1.11 29.19
CA MET A 104 -23.38 -0.21 29.18
C MET A 104 -22.09 -0.22 29.99
N ASN A 105 -22.23 -0.77 31.19
CA ASN A 105 -21.24 -1.01 32.22
C ASN A 105 -20.11 -1.92 31.68
N TYR A 106 -18.91 -1.36 31.50
CA TYR A 106 -17.72 -2.12 31.10
C TYR A 106 -17.26 -3.02 32.25
N ALA A 107 -17.65 -4.29 32.18
CA ALA A 107 -17.07 -5.33 33.01
C ALA A 107 -15.58 -5.49 32.65
N ARG A 108 -14.76 -5.17 33.65
CA ARG A 108 -13.33 -5.41 33.82
C ARG A 108 -12.85 -6.66 33.07
N ALA A 109 -11.93 -6.46 32.13
CA ALA A 109 -11.21 -7.54 31.46
C ALA A 109 -10.38 -8.32 32.48
N GLU A 110 -10.87 -9.49 32.87
CA GLU A 110 -10.10 -10.50 33.62
C GLU A 110 -9.23 -11.32 32.67
N SER A 111 -8.09 -11.73 33.22
CA SER A 111 -6.92 -12.36 32.63
C SER A 111 -7.21 -13.48 31.62
N LEU A 112 -6.65 -13.32 30.42
CA LEU A 112 -6.40 -14.39 29.45
C LEU A 112 -5.38 -15.38 30.02
N GLU A 113 -5.85 -16.46 30.63
CA GLU A 113 -5.03 -17.66 30.84
C GLU A 113 -4.86 -18.41 29.51
N GLU A 114 -3.59 -18.72 29.23
CA GLU A 114 -3.09 -19.39 28.03
C GLU A 114 -3.56 -20.86 27.98
N ASN A 115 -4.70 -21.13 27.36
CA ASN A 115 -4.98 -22.46 26.85
C ASN A 115 -4.25 -22.64 25.52
N SER A 116 -3.20 -23.45 25.53
CA SER A 116 -2.40 -23.86 24.37
C SER A 116 -3.18 -24.75 23.38
N ALA A 117 -4.26 -24.23 22.80
CA ALA A 117 -4.72 -24.70 21.50
C ALA A 117 -3.80 -24.07 20.45
N SER A 118 -3.32 -24.83 19.46
CA SER A 118 -2.49 -24.25 18.40
C SER A 118 -3.31 -23.24 17.61
N SER A 119 -3.16 -21.95 17.92
CA SER A 119 -3.86 -20.86 17.25
C SER A 119 -3.53 -20.90 15.77
N LYS A 120 -4.56 -21.06 14.92
CA LYS A 120 -4.39 -21.05 13.47
C LYS A 120 -4.04 -19.63 13.03
N LEU A 121 -2.88 -19.47 12.39
CA LEU A 121 -2.44 -18.20 11.86
C LEU A 121 -2.96 -18.01 10.43
N ILE A 122 -3.45 -16.81 10.15
CA ILE A 122 -3.99 -16.40 8.86
C ILE A 122 -3.06 -15.34 8.26
N PRO A 123 -2.59 -15.52 7.00
CA PRO A 123 -1.80 -14.51 6.32
C PRO A 123 -2.56 -13.19 6.15
N CYS A 124 -1.89 -12.08 6.35
CA CYS A 124 -2.45 -10.75 6.14
C CYS A 124 -1.44 -9.78 5.54
N ILE A 125 -1.94 -8.73 4.89
CA ILE A 125 -1.18 -7.60 4.40
C ILE A 125 -1.22 -6.51 5.46
N ARG A 126 -0.05 -5.94 5.77
CA ARG A 126 0.09 -4.81 6.69
C ARG A 126 0.77 -3.64 5.99
N PRO A 127 0.14 -2.46 5.94
CA PRO A 127 0.83 -1.23 5.57
C PRO A 127 1.93 -0.89 6.57
N MET A 128 2.94 -0.17 6.10
CA MET A 128 4.06 0.27 6.93
C MET A 128 4.30 1.76 6.74
N CYS A 129 4.83 2.40 7.78
CA CYS A 129 5.32 3.76 7.72
C CYS A 129 6.48 3.89 6.73
N GLU A 130 6.45 4.93 5.91
CA GLU A 130 7.39 5.21 4.81
C GLU A 130 8.54 6.15 5.22
N HIS A 131 8.77 6.33 6.53
CA HIS A 131 9.92 7.11 6.99
C HIS A 131 11.24 6.40 6.58
N GLU A 132 12.24 7.16 6.14
CA GLU A 132 13.46 6.58 5.53
C GLU A 132 14.38 5.89 6.55
N GLU A 133 14.23 6.17 7.84
CA GLU A 133 15.12 5.69 8.92
C GLU A 133 14.54 4.49 9.68
N SER A 134 13.21 4.35 9.72
CA SER A 134 12.60 3.18 10.34
C SER A 134 11.20 2.91 9.79
N TRP A 135 10.85 1.63 9.67
CA TRP A 135 9.55 1.20 9.17
C TRP A 135 8.75 0.55 10.29
N HIS A 136 7.67 1.20 10.69
CA HIS A 136 6.72 0.72 11.68
C HIS A 136 5.48 0.15 11.01
N PHE A 137 4.89 -0.90 11.59
CA PHE A 137 3.64 -1.44 11.08
C PHE A 137 2.45 -0.57 11.44
N SER A 138 1.53 -0.47 10.49
CA SER A 138 0.18 -0.01 10.72
C SER A 138 -0.62 -1.04 11.56
N ASP A 139 -1.63 -0.54 12.26
CA ASP A 139 -2.67 -1.35 12.91
C ASP A 139 -3.70 -1.89 11.91
N CYS A 140 -3.70 -1.41 10.67
CA CYS A 140 -4.56 -1.90 9.62
C CYS A 140 -4.02 -3.21 9.06
N ILE A 141 -4.92 -4.16 8.87
CA ILE A 141 -4.64 -5.43 8.21
C ILE A 141 -5.68 -5.71 7.14
N VAL A 142 -5.25 -6.34 6.05
CA VAL A 142 -6.13 -6.92 5.01
C VAL A 142 -5.84 -8.42 4.96
N ILE A 143 -6.87 -9.26 4.98
CA ILE A 143 -6.67 -10.71 4.94
C ILE A 143 -6.23 -11.12 3.55
N LEU A 144 -5.17 -11.95 3.47
CA LEU A 144 -4.70 -12.51 2.23
C LEU A 144 -5.11 -13.99 2.16
N PRO A 145 -6.21 -14.32 1.47
CA PRO A 145 -6.73 -15.69 1.45
C PRO A 145 -5.79 -16.65 0.70
N GLU A 146 -5.12 -16.17 -0.34
CA GLU A 146 -4.25 -16.97 -1.18
C GLU A 146 -2.97 -16.20 -1.53
N LEU A 147 -1.82 -16.89 -1.42
CA LEU A 147 -0.54 -16.37 -1.87
C LEU A 147 -0.34 -16.70 -3.36
N LEU A 148 -0.60 -15.73 -4.23
CA LEU A 148 -0.37 -15.85 -5.66
C LEU A 148 1.13 -15.74 -6.01
N SER A 149 1.56 -16.51 -7.01
CA SER A 149 2.93 -16.47 -7.53
C SER A 149 3.34 -15.07 -8.00
N SER A 150 2.39 -14.32 -8.57
CA SER A 150 2.63 -12.97 -9.05
C SER A 150 3.06 -11.99 -7.95
N TYR A 151 2.70 -12.22 -6.68
CA TYR A 151 3.11 -11.35 -5.57
C TYR A 151 4.53 -11.66 -5.07
N CYS A 152 5.00 -12.88 -5.33
CA CYS A 152 6.15 -13.45 -4.64
C CYS A 152 7.48 -12.72 -4.92
N PRO A 153 7.80 -12.27 -6.15
CA PRO A 153 9.03 -11.51 -6.39
C PRO A 153 9.18 -10.25 -5.51
N PHE A 154 8.10 -9.47 -5.37
CA PHE A 154 8.06 -8.33 -4.46
C PHE A 154 8.17 -8.79 -2.99
N LEU A 155 7.33 -9.75 -2.58
CA LEU A 155 7.25 -10.20 -1.19
C LEU A 155 8.56 -10.79 -0.68
N VAL A 156 9.24 -11.63 -1.46
CA VAL A 156 10.56 -12.18 -1.12
C VAL A 156 11.57 -11.06 -0.84
N ARG A 157 11.49 -9.97 -1.62
CA ARG A 157 12.42 -8.86 -1.51
C ARG A 157 12.15 -8.03 -0.26
N ILE A 158 10.91 -7.62 0.00
CA ILE A 158 10.58 -6.84 1.21
C ILE A 158 10.83 -7.67 2.48
N ILE A 159 10.42 -8.94 2.51
CA ILE A 159 10.66 -9.84 3.66
C ILE A 159 12.17 -10.05 3.89
N SER A 160 12.97 -10.14 2.82
CA SER A 160 14.43 -10.24 2.97
C SER A 160 15.07 -8.97 3.55
N ILE A 161 14.51 -7.79 3.30
CA ILE A 161 14.93 -6.54 3.94
C ILE A 161 14.52 -6.61 5.41
N LEU A 162 13.22 -6.78 5.69
CA LEU A 162 12.65 -6.75 7.04
C LEU A 162 13.30 -7.75 8.00
N ARG A 163 13.72 -8.92 7.51
CA ARG A 163 14.38 -9.95 8.32
C ARG A 163 15.65 -9.47 9.03
N ASN A 164 16.35 -8.48 8.48
CA ASN A 164 17.57 -7.94 9.07
C ASN A 164 17.33 -6.60 9.79
N GLY A 165 16.08 -6.15 9.86
CA GLY A 165 15.71 -4.88 10.48
C GLY A 165 15.39 -4.97 11.97
N SER A 166 15.23 -3.80 12.57
CA SER A 166 14.74 -3.62 13.94
C SER A 166 13.37 -4.28 14.15
N SER A 167 12.47 -4.19 13.17
CA SER A 167 11.10 -4.75 13.25
C SER A 167 11.02 -6.26 12.99
N SER A 168 12.16 -6.96 12.86
CA SER A 168 12.19 -8.41 12.61
C SER A 168 11.57 -9.24 13.75
N ASN A 169 11.61 -8.73 14.98
CA ASN A 169 11.02 -9.40 16.13
C ASN A 169 9.50 -9.18 16.28
N GLU A 170 8.90 -8.33 15.45
CA GLU A 170 7.46 -8.01 15.51
C GLU A 170 6.65 -8.84 14.51
N LEU A 171 7.29 -9.40 13.48
CA LEU A 171 6.62 -10.11 12.40
C LEU A 171 6.45 -11.60 12.71
N GLY A 172 5.21 -12.06 12.75
CA GLY A 172 4.86 -13.48 12.90
C GLY A 172 5.47 -14.37 11.82
N VAL A 173 5.74 -13.80 10.63
CA VAL A 173 6.42 -14.51 9.52
C VAL A 173 7.84 -14.97 9.88
N PHE A 174 8.51 -14.32 10.83
CA PHE A 174 9.86 -14.68 11.27
C PHE A 174 9.89 -15.52 12.55
N LEU A 175 8.84 -15.44 13.36
CA LEU A 175 8.77 -16.07 14.67
C LEU A 175 8.19 -17.49 14.63
N SER A 176 7.40 -17.81 13.60
CA SER A 176 6.68 -19.09 13.51
C SER A 176 7.25 -20.05 12.46
N GLU A 177 7.03 -21.34 12.67
CA GLU A 177 7.31 -22.36 11.65
C GLU A 177 6.47 -22.14 10.39
N GLN A 178 5.19 -21.78 10.57
CA GLN A 178 4.29 -21.42 9.47
C GLN A 178 4.83 -20.25 8.65
N GLY A 179 5.44 -19.26 9.30
CA GLY A 179 6.07 -18.13 8.62
C GLY A 179 7.33 -18.51 7.83
N ASN A 180 8.17 -19.39 8.36
CA ASN A 180 9.29 -19.93 7.61
C ASN A 180 8.83 -20.73 6.38
N ASN A 181 7.76 -21.52 6.52
CA ASN A 181 7.16 -22.27 5.42
C ASN A 181 6.59 -21.32 4.35
N LEU A 182 5.86 -20.28 4.75
CA LEU A 182 5.34 -19.25 3.84
C LEU A 182 6.48 -18.54 3.10
N PHE A 183 7.57 -18.19 3.79
CA PHE A 183 8.71 -17.55 3.15
C PHE A 183 9.45 -18.48 2.17
N ASN A 184 9.47 -19.78 2.42
CA ASN A 184 10.02 -20.74 1.47
C ASN A 184 9.11 -20.93 0.25
N ASP A 185 7.79 -21.00 0.45
CA ASP A 185 6.81 -21.04 -0.65
C ASP A 185 6.93 -19.80 -1.54
N MET A 186 7.04 -18.60 -0.94
CA MET A 186 7.30 -17.36 -1.68
C MET A 186 8.58 -17.44 -2.54
N LYS A 187 9.67 -18.02 -2.01
CA LYS A 187 10.92 -18.17 -2.78
C LYS A 187 10.76 -19.14 -3.94
N GLU A 188 10.09 -20.27 -3.72
CA GLU A 188 9.86 -21.28 -4.75
C GLU A 188 9.01 -20.70 -5.89
N LYS A 189 7.87 -20.09 -5.56
CA LYS A 189 6.98 -19.43 -6.52
C LYS A 189 7.68 -18.29 -7.27
N SER A 190 8.57 -17.53 -6.61
CA SER A 190 9.33 -16.46 -7.26
C SER A 190 10.36 -16.93 -8.31
N GLN A 191 10.75 -18.21 -8.30
CA GLN A 191 11.71 -18.76 -9.27
C GLN A 191 11.03 -19.25 -10.55
N GLY A 192 9.75 -19.59 -10.50
CA GLY A 192 8.99 -20.15 -11.62
C GLY A 192 8.57 -19.12 -12.67
N GLU A 193 8.45 -17.84 -12.29
CA GLU A 193 7.92 -16.79 -13.14
C GLU A 193 8.96 -15.68 -13.35
N SER A 194 9.27 -15.33 -14.60
CA SER A 194 10.15 -14.20 -14.93
C SER A 194 9.40 -12.86 -14.82
N LEU A 195 8.68 -12.64 -13.74
CA LEU A 195 7.93 -11.42 -13.53
C LEU A 195 8.85 -10.27 -13.11
N ASP A 196 8.59 -9.10 -13.68
CA ASP A 196 9.25 -7.88 -13.23
C ASP A 196 8.79 -7.53 -11.80
N MET A 197 9.69 -6.91 -11.03
CA MET A 197 9.36 -6.50 -9.66
C MET A 197 8.22 -5.49 -9.62
N GLY A 198 8.14 -4.62 -10.63
CA GLY A 198 7.06 -3.64 -10.77
C GLY A 198 5.70 -4.30 -10.92
N ASP A 199 5.56 -5.24 -11.84
CA ASP A 199 4.30 -5.99 -12.05
C ASP A 199 3.88 -6.77 -10.80
N SER A 200 4.87 -7.38 -10.13
CA SER A 200 4.64 -8.11 -8.89
C SER A 200 4.12 -7.21 -7.77
N TYR A 201 4.76 -6.05 -7.59
CA TYR A 201 4.35 -5.05 -6.62
C TYR A 201 2.97 -4.45 -6.95
N HIS A 202 2.71 -4.11 -8.22
CA HIS A 202 1.41 -3.59 -8.64
C HIS A 202 0.29 -4.58 -8.39
N SER A 203 0.48 -5.85 -8.76
CA SER A 203 -0.51 -6.90 -8.52
C SER A 203 -0.84 -7.03 -7.03
N PHE A 204 0.18 -7.01 -6.16
CA PHE A 204 0.01 -7.10 -4.72
C PHE A 204 -0.67 -5.85 -4.13
N ARG A 205 -0.23 -4.65 -4.54
CA ARG A 205 -0.81 -3.38 -4.09
C ARG A 205 -2.24 -3.20 -4.56
N SER A 206 -2.57 -3.58 -5.79
CA SER A 206 -3.94 -3.51 -6.32
C SER A 206 -4.90 -4.41 -5.54
N PHE A 207 -4.47 -5.61 -5.13
CA PHE A 207 -5.26 -6.45 -4.24
C PHE A 207 -5.53 -5.75 -2.90
N PHE A 208 -4.49 -5.19 -2.26
CA PHE A 208 -4.64 -4.44 -1.02
C PHE A 208 -5.63 -3.27 -1.16
N ILE A 209 -5.49 -2.46 -2.22
CA ILE A 209 -6.38 -1.31 -2.49
C ILE A 209 -7.82 -1.78 -2.69
N SER A 210 -8.03 -2.82 -3.51
CA SER A 210 -9.36 -3.34 -3.79
C SER A 210 -10.05 -3.85 -2.52
N GLU A 211 -9.35 -4.62 -1.68
CA GLU A 211 -9.92 -5.08 -0.42
C GLU A 211 -10.18 -3.91 0.54
N PHE A 212 -9.27 -2.94 0.61
CA PHE A 212 -9.44 -1.78 1.47
C PHE A 212 -10.65 -0.91 1.07
N GLU A 213 -10.84 -0.65 -0.23
CA GLU A 213 -11.97 0.10 -0.77
C GLU A 213 -13.32 -0.61 -0.57
N ASN A 214 -13.31 -1.95 -0.48
CA ASN A 214 -14.49 -2.77 -0.21
C ASN A 214 -14.71 -3.05 1.29
N ASP A 215 -14.10 -2.25 2.19
CA ASP A 215 -14.14 -2.44 3.65
C ASP A 215 -13.69 -3.84 4.11
N GLY A 216 -12.79 -4.48 3.35
CA GLY A 216 -12.17 -5.78 3.60
C GLY A 216 -10.97 -5.73 4.58
N TYR A 217 -10.81 -4.62 5.30
CA TYR A 217 -9.74 -4.42 6.27
C TYR A 217 -10.21 -4.57 7.72
N TYR A 218 -9.27 -4.74 8.63
CA TYR A 218 -9.48 -4.78 10.08
C TYR A 218 -8.46 -3.86 10.76
N SER A 219 -8.85 -3.25 11.88
CA SER A 219 -7.93 -2.45 12.71
C SER A 219 -7.64 -3.20 14.01
N LEU A 220 -6.36 -3.43 14.30
CA LEU A 220 -5.91 -4.13 15.51
C LEU A 220 -6.16 -3.33 16.79
N SER A 221 -6.10 -2.00 16.71
CA SER A 221 -6.29 -1.10 17.84
C SER A 221 -7.76 -0.94 18.27
N TRP A 222 -8.73 -1.35 17.45
CA TRP A 222 -10.12 -1.47 17.87
C TRP A 222 -10.32 -2.49 19.01
N LEU A 223 -9.42 -3.45 19.19
CA LEU A 223 -9.43 -4.34 20.36
C LEU A 223 -9.30 -3.56 21.68
N GLY A 224 -8.77 -2.33 21.65
CA GLY A 224 -8.62 -1.44 22.80
C GLY A 224 -9.75 -0.43 22.99
N GLY A 225 -10.83 -0.47 22.18
CA GLY A 225 -11.99 0.43 22.33
C GLY A 225 -11.79 1.87 21.86
N ASN A 226 -10.61 2.23 21.33
CA ASN A 226 -10.38 3.57 20.80
C ASN A 226 -10.90 3.68 19.36
N SER A 227 -11.86 4.59 19.15
CA SER A 227 -12.30 4.98 17.80
C SER A 227 -11.18 5.76 17.13
N ILE A 228 -10.49 5.13 16.18
CA ILE A 228 -9.47 5.80 15.38
C ILE A 228 -10.15 6.40 14.15
N SER A 229 -9.96 7.70 13.95
CA SER A 229 -10.47 8.47 12.80
C SER A 229 -9.90 8.00 11.46
N ASN A 230 -8.69 7.44 11.48
CA ASN A 230 -8.01 6.91 10.32
C ASN A 230 -7.77 5.39 10.46
N PRO A 231 -8.47 4.54 9.70
CA PRO A 231 -8.34 3.09 9.82
C PRO A 231 -6.93 2.56 9.51
N LEU A 232 -6.14 3.31 8.73
CA LEU A 232 -4.76 2.96 8.39
C LEU A 232 -3.79 3.23 9.55
N GLY A 233 -4.12 4.08 10.52
CA GLY A 233 -3.16 4.50 11.55
C GLY A 233 -1.87 5.13 10.98
N LEU A 234 -1.89 5.55 9.72
CA LEU A 234 -0.83 6.22 8.99
C LEU A 234 -1.45 7.44 8.32
N GLU A 235 -0.84 8.61 8.48
CA GLU A 235 -1.29 9.84 7.84
C GLU A 235 -0.48 10.11 6.58
N ASN A 236 -1.14 10.63 5.56
CA ASN A 236 -0.48 11.11 4.35
C ASN A 236 0.15 12.47 4.65
N CYS A 237 1.47 12.61 4.54
CA CYS A 237 2.19 13.77 5.02
C CYS A 237 3.15 14.34 3.97
N GLU A 238 3.23 15.66 3.88
CA GLU A 238 4.24 16.37 3.11
C GLU A 238 5.39 16.82 4.01
N LEU A 239 6.60 16.38 3.68
CA LEU A 239 7.83 16.82 4.34
C LEU A 239 8.25 18.21 3.82
N ARG A 240 9.08 18.93 4.58
CA ARG A 240 9.66 20.24 4.18
C ARG A 240 10.37 20.27 2.83
N ASN A 241 10.77 19.11 2.31
CA ASN A 241 11.41 18.97 0.99
C ASN A 241 10.42 18.66 -0.14
N GLY A 242 9.11 18.71 0.12
CA GLY A 242 8.02 18.41 -0.82
C GLY A 242 7.77 16.92 -1.05
N LYS A 243 8.42 16.02 -0.30
CA LYS A 243 8.12 14.58 -0.40
C LYS A 243 6.83 14.25 0.32
N ILE A 244 5.95 13.52 -0.35
CA ILE A 244 4.72 12.99 0.22
C ILE A 244 4.94 11.53 0.65
N LEU A 245 4.72 11.24 1.93
CA LEU A 245 4.95 9.92 2.55
C LEU A 245 3.79 9.56 3.50
N TRP A 246 3.51 8.26 3.62
CA TRP A 246 2.61 7.74 4.66
C TRP A 246 3.35 7.50 5.97
N MET A 247 3.01 8.24 7.02
CA MET A 247 3.77 8.25 8.28
C MET A 247 2.92 7.90 9.51
N CYS A 248 3.53 7.21 10.47
CA CYS A 248 2.91 7.01 11.77
C CYS A 248 3.05 8.26 12.64
N LYS A 249 2.19 8.41 13.66
CA LYS A 249 2.18 9.58 14.57
C LYS A 249 3.56 9.95 15.12
N LYS A 250 4.33 8.94 15.55
CA LYS A 250 5.70 9.13 16.05
C LYS A 250 6.58 9.90 15.06
N HIS A 251 6.60 9.49 13.79
CA HIS A 251 7.45 10.15 12.80
C HIS A 251 6.89 11.50 12.33
N ILE A 252 5.58 11.72 12.41
CA ILE A 252 4.99 13.04 12.13
C ILE A 252 5.51 14.06 13.16
N GLU A 253 5.52 13.68 14.44
CA GLU A 253 6.04 14.50 15.54
C GLU A 253 7.56 14.77 15.43
N GLU A 254 8.33 13.83 14.90
CA GLU A 254 9.79 13.96 14.74
C GLU A 254 10.22 14.79 13.51
N THR A 255 9.38 14.86 12.47
CA THR A 255 9.79 15.41 11.15
C THR A 255 9.19 16.78 10.82
N ASP A 256 8.39 17.35 11.72
CA ASP A 256 7.62 18.59 11.48
C ASP A 256 6.86 18.55 10.14
N ALA A 257 6.26 17.40 9.81
CA ALA A 257 5.57 17.19 8.55
C ALA A 257 4.15 17.77 8.57
N GLU A 258 3.70 18.26 7.42
CA GLU A 258 2.33 18.74 7.24
C GLU A 258 1.42 17.56 6.86
N ILE A 259 0.34 17.35 7.62
CA ILE A 259 -0.63 16.30 7.31
C ILE A 259 -1.51 16.78 6.15
N LEU A 260 -1.47 16.05 5.05
CA LEU A 260 -2.32 16.28 3.90
C LEU A 260 -3.68 15.64 4.17
N SER A 261 -4.71 16.49 4.34
CA SER A 261 -6.07 16.00 4.48
C SER A 261 -6.57 15.49 3.12
N ASP A 262 -7.08 14.25 3.07
CA ASP A 262 -7.68 13.73 1.84
C ASP A 262 -8.89 14.58 1.38
N GLN A 263 -9.44 15.45 2.25
CA GLN A 263 -10.56 16.33 1.93
C GLN A 263 -10.24 17.35 0.83
N ASP A 264 -8.98 17.80 0.70
CA ASP A 264 -8.61 18.82 -0.29
C ASP A 264 -8.45 18.25 -1.72
N ASN A 265 -8.40 16.93 -1.89
CA ASN A 265 -8.31 16.24 -3.18
C ASN A 265 -9.64 15.71 -3.72
N PHE A 266 -10.77 15.91 -3.03
CA PHE A 266 -12.08 15.48 -3.55
C PHE A 266 -12.54 16.29 -4.76
N THR A 267 -12.15 17.57 -4.86
CA THR A 267 -12.55 18.45 -5.97
C THR A 267 -11.80 18.17 -7.26
N SER A 268 -10.53 17.74 -7.21
CA SER A 268 -9.78 17.33 -8.41
C SER A 268 -10.27 16.00 -8.98
N ASN A 269 -10.66 15.07 -8.10
CA ASN A 269 -11.13 13.74 -8.50
C ASN A 269 -12.52 13.78 -9.15
N GLN A 270 -13.42 14.64 -8.68
CA GLN A 270 -14.73 14.78 -9.32
C GLN A 270 -14.60 15.28 -10.78
N ILE A 271 -13.70 16.24 -11.02
CA ILE A 271 -13.44 16.76 -12.37
C ILE A 271 -12.81 15.69 -13.26
N GLU A 272 -11.86 14.91 -12.74
CA GLU A 272 -11.21 13.85 -13.50
C GLU A 272 -12.14 12.65 -13.77
N GLN A 273 -13.02 12.34 -12.82
CA GLN A 273 -14.08 11.35 -12.98
C GLN A 273 -15.16 11.81 -13.98
N GLU A 274 -15.60 13.07 -13.92
CA GLU A 274 -16.50 13.66 -14.91
C GLU A 274 -15.87 13.70 -16.31
N LYS A 275 -14.57 14.00 -16.40
CA LYS A 275 -13.81 13.94 -17.66
C LYS A 275 -13.78 12.52 -18.22
N ASN A 276 -13.51 11.51 -17.40
CA ASN A 276 -13.45 10.12 -17.85
C ASN A 276 -14.84 9.61 -18.27
N ASN A 277 -15.89 9.93 -17.52
CA ASN A 277 -17.28 9.61 -17.89
C ASN A 277 -17.67 10.25 -19.23
N LEU A 278 -17.30 11.51 -19.46
CA LEU A 278 -17.55 12.20 -20.74
C LEU A 278 -16.81 11.55 -21.91
N ILE A 279 -15.58 11.07 -21.70
CA ILE A 279 -14.80 10.36 -22.73
C ILE A 279 -15.51 9.05 -23.11
N GLU A 280 -15.98 8.28 -22.13
CA GLU A 280 -16.71 7.04 -22.38
C GLU A 280 -18.05 7.28 -23.09
N GLU A 281 -18.83 8.28 -22.68
CA GLU A 281 -20.09 8.66 -23.35
C GLU A 281 -19.85 9.08 -24.80
N LEU A 282 -18.77 9.83 -25.05
CA LEU A 282 -18.37 10.23 -26.40
C LEU A 282 -18.02 9.00 -27.26
N ASP A 283 -17.19 8.10 -26.76
CA ASP A 283 -16.80 6.89 -27.49
C ASP A 283 -18.01 5.97 -27.79
N GLU A 284 -18.93 5.82 -26.84
CA GLU A 284 -20.20 5.11 -27.08
C GLU A 284 -21.06 5.78 -28.15
N SER A 285 -21.16 7.11 -28.12
CA SER A 285 -21.95 7.87 -29.11
C SER A 285 -21.37 7.70 -30.52
N PHE A 286 -20.04 7.70 -30.65
CA PHE A 286 -19.35 7.46 -31.92
C PHE A 286 -19.58 6.06 -32.46
N LEU A 287 -19.60 5.04 -31.60
CA LEU A 287 -19.91 3.67 -32.00
C LEU A 287 -21.35 3.53 -32.50
N LYS A 288 -22.32 4.11 -31.77
CA LYS A 288 -23.75 4.11 -32.15
C LYS A 288 -24.00 4.86 -33.45
N ASP A 289 -23.27 5.94 -33.73
CA ASP A 289 -23.37 6.65 -35.01
C ASP A 289 -22.83 5.82 -36.17
N ARG A 290 -21.70 5.12 -35.98
CA ARG A 290 -21.12 4.25 -37.00
C ARG A 290 -22.03 3.07 -37.34
N GLU A 291 -22.69 2.49 -36.34
CA GLU A 291 -23.68 1.42 -36.55
C GLU A 291 -24.88 1.93 -37.36
N ARG A 292 -25.42 3.12 -37.01
CA ARG A 292 -26.53 3.74 -37.75
C ARG A 292 -26.18 4.09 -39.20
N GLU A 293 -24.95 4.52 -39.47
CA GLU A 293 -24.47 4.74 -40.84
C GLU A 293 -24.35 3.43 -41.63
N THR A 294 -23.89 2.36 -40.97
CA THR A 294 -23.78 1.04 -41.58
C THR A 294 -25.16 0.46 -41.94
N GLU A 295 -26.15 0.66 -41.07
CA GLU A 295 -27.54 0.25 -41.32
C GLU A 295 -28.21 1.06 -42.44
N ARG A 296 -27.90 2.36 -42.57
CA ARG A 296 -28.43 3.21 -43.66
C ARG A 296 -27.71 3.01 -44.99
N GLY A 297 -26.47 2.52 -44.98
CA GLY A 297 -25.64 2.32 -46.17
C GLY A 297 -26.00 1.12 -47.05
N VAL A 298 -26.96 0.28 -46.66
CA VAL A 298 -27.34 -0.94 -47.43
C VAL A 298 -28.30 -0.63 -48.60
N HIS A 299 -28.73 0.62 -48.79
CA HIS A 299 -29.52 1.05 -49.95
C HIS A 299 -28.88 2.23 -50.68
N GLY A 300 -27.75 2.01 -51.37
CA GLY A 300 -27.23 3.01 -52.31
C GLY A 300 -25.79 2.79 -52.76
N VAL A 301 -25.58 1.90 -53.73
CA VAL A 301 -24.32 1.84 -54.50
C VAL A 301 -24.28 3.04 -55.46
N HIS A 302 -23.43 4.03 -55.15
CA HIS A 302 -22.56 4.84 -56.05
C HIS A 302 -22.34 6.26 -55.52
N GLY A 303 -21.09 6.58 -55.15
CA GLY A 303 -20.68 7.95 -54.83
C GLY A 303 -19.49 8.03 -53.87
N VAL A 304 -18.34 7.48 -54.27
CA VAL A 304 -17.07 7.60 -53.53
C VAL A 304 -16.44 8.95 -53.87
N LEU A 305 -16.28 9.83 -52.87
CA LEU A 305 -15.20 10.84 -52.67
C LEU A 305 -15.75 12.09 -51.98
N GLN A 306 -15.15 12.42 -50.81
CA GLN A 306 -15.17 13.68 -50.03
C GLN A 306 -15.77 13.53 -48.63
N ASN A 307 -15.01 12.97 -47.67
CA ASN A 307 -15.34 13.12 -46.24
C ASN A 307 -14.11 13.13 -45.30
N LYS A 308 -12.92 13.47 -45.82
CA LYS A 308 -11.71 13.58 -44.98
C LYS A 308 -11.49 14.98 -44.35
N THR A 309 -12.27 15.99 -44.72
CA THR A 309 -12.10 17.38 -44.26
C THR A 309 -13.03 17.78 -43.10
N CYS A 310 -14.06 16.99 -42.77
CA CYS A 310 -14.95 17.30 -41.64
C CYS A 310 -14.38 16.87 -40.27
N PHE A 311 -13.51 15.86 -40.25
CA PHE A 311 -12.95 15.27 -39.02
C PHE A 311 -11.96 16.17 -38.28
N SER A 312 -11.26 17.08 -38.96
CA SER A 312 -10.35 18.03 -38.31
C SER A 312 -11.08 19.22 -37.70
N TYR A 313 -12.25 19.60 -38.22
CA TYR A 313 -12.97 20.79 -37.76
C TYR A 313 -13.70 20.55 -36.42
N ILE A 314 -14.29 19.37 -36.23
CA ILE A 314 -15.02 19.04 -34.99
C ILE A 314 -14.07 18.90 -33.79
N LYS A 315 -12.86 18.38 -34.00
CA LYS A 315 -11.85 18.23 -32.94
C LYS A 315 -11.31 19.58 -32.44
N VAL A 316 -11.23 20.58 -33.32
CA VAL A 316 -10.78 21.94 -32.97
C VAL A 316 -11.89 22.71 -32.23
N VAL A 317 -13.14 22.62 -32.69
CA VAL A 317 -14.28 23.30 -32.04
C VAL A 317 -14.57 22.75 -30.64
N GLY A 318 -14.37 21.44 -30.42
CA GLY A 318 -14.50 20.83 -29.09
C GLY A 318 -13.46 21.35 -28.08
N ILE A 319 -12.21 21.52 -28.53
CA ILE A 319 -11.13 22.05 -27.68
C ILE A 319 -11.34 23.54 -27.38
N GLU A 320 -11.77 24.35 -28.35
CA GLU A 320 -12.02 25.78 -28.14
C GLU A 320 -13.18 26.03 -27.16
N ASN A 321 -14.26 25.24 -27.22
CA ASN A 321 -15.36 25.35 -26.28
C ASN A 321 -15.00 24.88 -24.86
N TRP A 322 -14.07 23.92 -24.72
CA TRP A 322 -13.55 23.50 -23.42
C TRP A 322 -12.68 24.60 -22.77
N THR A 323 -11.78 25.21 -23.54
CA THR A 323 -10.94 26.33 -23.06
C THR A 323 -11.79 27.55 -22.67
N ARG A 324 -12.89 27.81 -23.38
CA ARG A 324 -13.82 28.91 -23.07
C ARG A 324 -14.60 28.68 -21.78
N LYS A 325 -15.02 27.44 -21.50
CA LYS A 325 -15.67 27.08 -20.23
C LYS A 325 -14.70 27.16 -19.05
N GLN A 326 -13.45 26.76 -19.23
CA GLN A 326 -12.41 26.91 -18.19
C GLN A 326 -12.21 28.38 -17.81
N ASN A 327 -12.06 29.28 -18.79
CA ASN A 327 -11.86 30.71 -18.51
C ASN A 327 -13.05 31.38 -17.81
N MET A 328 -14.30 30.95 -18.09
CA MET A 328 -15.47 31.47 -17.38
C MET A 328 -15.54 31.00 -15.93
N SER A 329 -15.12 29.78 -15.63
CA SER A 329 -15.09 29.28 -14.24
C SER A 329 -14.05 30.01 -13.38
N THR A 330 -12.91 30.41 -13.96
CA THR A 330 -11.86 31.16 -13.25
C THR A 330 -12.21 32.63 -13.01
N GLU A 331 -13.10 33.22 -13.82
CA GLU A 331 -13.60 34.59 -13.59
C GLU A 331 -14.65 34.64 -12.47
N ILE A 332 -15.44 33.57 -12.30
CA ILE A 332 -16.44 33.48 -11.23
C ILE A 332 -15.80 33.22 -9.85
N SER A 333 -14.61 32.62 -9.79
CA SER A 333 -13.89 32.39 -8.53
C SER A 333 -13.07 33.58 -8.03
N ASN A 334 -12.94 34.65 -8.84
CA ASN A 334 -12.14 35.84 -8.51
C ASN A 334 -13.00 37.09 -8.22
N HIS A 335 -14.32 36.92 -8.09
CA HIS A 335 -15.27 37.91 -7.58
C HIS A 335 -15.97 37.35 -6.35
#